data_AF-A0A183C0Y7-F1
#
_entry.id   AF-A0A183C0Y7-F1
#
_cell.length_a   1.000
_cell.length_b   1.000
_cell.length_c   1.000
_cell.angle_alpha   90.00
_cell.angle_beta   90.00
_cell.angle_gamma   90.00
#
_symmetry.space_group_name_H-M   'P 1'
#
loop_
_entity.id
_entity.type
_entity.pdbx_description
1 polymer ?
#
loop_
_entity_poly.entity_id
_entity_poly.type
_entity_poly.pdbx_seq_one_letter_code
_entity_poly.pdbx_strand_id
1 'polypeptide(L)'
;MAVQTVENPPMPFRWSIDHGMQIGSEVILNGATYAGQQKQSSVNLNGQGDDVVLHVNPRFKFLEDTIVLNNRSYAGWQKEERHRNK
;
A
#
# COMPACT_ATOMS: atom_id res chain seq x y z
N MET A 1 -15.39 -3.80 17.92
CA MET A 1 -14.95 -4.24 16.57
C MET A 1 -13.91 -5.32 16.77
N ALA A 2 -14.00 -6.44 16.07
CA ALA A 2 -12.99 -7.49 16.17
C ALA A 2 -11.74 -7.03 15.43
N VAL A 3 -10.61 -6.95 16.13
CA VAL A 3 -9.31 -6.73 15.51
C VAL A 3 -8.85 -8.08 14.96
N GLN A 4 -8.63 -8.16 13.65
CA GLN A 4 -8.00 -9.32 13.03
C GLN A 4 -6.50 -9.04 12.90
N THR A 5 -5.66 -9.94 13.39
CA THR A 5 -4.20 -9.82 13.33
C THR A 5 -3.62 -11.05 12.65
N VAL A 6 -2.68 -10.81 11.74
CA VAL A 6 -1.95 -11.85 11.00
C VAL A 6 -0.48 -11.63 11.25
N GLU A 7 0.17 -12.61 11.87
CA GLU A 7 1.58 -12.51 12.23
C GLU A 7 2.46 -13.11 11.14
N ASN A 8 3.52 -12.38 10.76
CA ASN A 8 4.56 -12.81 9.82
C ASN A 8 4.06 -13.51 8.54
N PRO A 9 3.11 -12.92 7.79
CA PRO A 9 2.62 -13.54 6.57
C PRO A 9 3.71 -13.62 5.49
N PRO A 10 3.67 -14.62 4.59
CA PRO A 10 4.56 -14.67 3.44
C PRO A 10 4.25 -13.52 2.46
N MET A 11 5.28 -13.05 1.76
CA MET A 11 5.16 -12.00 0.74
C MET A 11 5.13 -12.59 -0.68
N PRO A 12 4.26 -12.10 -1.60
CA PRO A 12 3.27 -11.05 -1.39
C PRO A 12 2.08 -11.52 -0.54
N PHE A 13 1.61 -10.65 0.35
CA PHE A 13 0.47 -10.92 1.22
C PHE A 13 -0.80 -10.24 0.70
N ARG A 14 -1.92 -10.96 0.74
CA ARG A 14 -3.26 -10.44 0.41
C ARG A 14 -4.24 -10.89 1.47
N TRP A 15 -5.06 -9.97 1.95
CA TRP A 15 -6.12 -10.23 2.93
C TRP A 15 -7.41 -9.53 2.51
N SER A 16 -8.53 -10.22 2.67
CA SER A 16 -9.87 -9.65 2.41
C SER A 16 -10.36 -8.95 3.67
N ILE A 17 -10.87 -7.72 3.52
CA ILE A 17 -11.52 -6.99 4.61
C ILE A 17 -13.01 -7.29 4.51
N ASP A 18 -13.50 -8.17 5.38
CA ASP A 18 -14.91 -8.56 5.41
C ASP A 18 -15.79 -7.33 5.61
N HIS A 19 -16.85 -7.23 4.80
CA HIS A 19 -17.76 -6.06 4.75
C HIS A 19 -17.11 -4.73 4.33
N GLY A 20 -15.84 -4.75 3.92
CA GLY A 20 -15.10 -3.58 3.47
C GLY A 20 -14.69 -2.62 4.58
N MET A 21 -13.95 -1.58 4.20
CA MET A 21 -13.56 -0.50 5.10
C MET A 21 -14.76 0.41 5.38
N GLN A 22 -15.06 0.63 6.66
CA GLN A 22 -16.06 1.61 7.12
C GLN A 22 -15.41 2.89 7.63
N ILE A 23 -16.18 3.98 7.74
CA ILE A 23 -15.68 5.22 8.35
C ILE A 23 -15.16 4.93 9.76
N GLY A 24 -13.93 5.37 10.04
CA GLY A 24 -13.24 5.10 11.30
C GLY A 24 -12.49 3.76 11.37
N SER A 25 -12.47 2.98 10.28
CA SER A 25 -11.64 1.76 10.21
C SER A 25 -10.16 2.10 10.11
N GLU A 26 -9.33 1.25 10.72
CA GLU A 26 -7.87 1.38 10.71
C GLU A 26 -7.22 0.09 10.23
N VAL A 27 -6.19 0.21 9.40
CA VAL A 27 -5.33 -0.90 8.96
C VAL A 27 -3.91 -0.57 9.37
N ILE A 28 -3.35 -1.38 10.25
CA ILE A 28 -1.98 -1.20 10.76
C ILE A 28 -1.09 -2.25 10.12
N LEU A 29 -0.03 -1.80 9.46
CA LEU A 29 1.00 -2.66 8.85
C LEU A 29 2.32 -2.42 9.56
N ASN A 30 2.85 -3.45 10.21
CA ASN A 30 4.14 -3.42 10.89
C ASN A 30 5.12 -4.33 10.15
N GLY A 31 6.30 -3.80 9.82
CA GLY A 31 7.33 -4.57 9.13
C GLY A 31 8.54 -3.72 8.77
N ALA A 32 9.47 -4.32 8.05
CA ALA A 32 10.67 -3.68 7.55
C ALA A 32 10.82 -3.91 6.05
N THR A 33 11.48 -2.97 5.37
CA THR A 33 11.80 -3.09 3.95
C THR A 33 13.14 -3.81 3.78
N TYR A 34 13.31 -4.56 2.69
CA TYR A 34 14.57 -5.24 2.40
C TYR A 34 15.67 -4.23 2.05
N ALA A 35 16.85 -4.41 2.64
CA ALA A 35 18.05 -3.68 2.24
C ALA A 35 18.57 -4.25 0.90
N GLY A 36 18.65 -3.42 -0.15
CA GLY A 36 19.19 -3.87 -1.45
C GLY A 36 18.71 -3.03 -2.64
N GLN A 37 19.06 -3.47 -3.85
CA GLN A 37 18.64 -2.81 -5.10
C GLN A 37 17.18 -3.07 -5.49
N GLN A 38 16.52 -4.05 -4.84
CA GLN A 38 15.10 -4.34 -4.98
C GLN A 38 14.28 -3.36 -4.13
N LYS A 39 14.13 -2.13 -4.64
CA LYS A 39 13.70 -0.93 -3.88
C LYS A 39 12.21 -0.62 -3.96
N GLN A 40 11.37 -1.56 -4.42
CA GLN A 40 9.96 -1.30 -4.70
C GLN A 40 9.08 -2.21 -3.86
N SER A 41 8.67 -1.72 -2.70
CA SER A 41 7.56 -2.26 -1.93
C SER A 41 6.33 -1.40 -2.19
N SER A 42 5.15 -2.01 -2.25
CA SER A 42 3.90 -1.25 -2.27
C SER A 42 2.84 -1.92 -1.42
N VAL A 43 1.93 -1.09 -0.91
CA VAL A 43 0.73 -1.49 -0.19
C VAL A 43 -0.45 -0.99 -1.00
N ASN A 44 -1.37 -1.90 -1.30
CA ASN A 44 -2.58 -1.58 -2.06
C ASN A 44 -3.82 -1.86 -1.21
N LEU A 45 -4.70 -0.86 -1.13
CA LEU A 45 -6.10 -1.08 -0.80
C LEU A 45 -6.87 -1.29 -2.10
N ASN A 46 -7.26 -2.54 -2.37
CA ASN A 46 -7.95 -2.90 -3.60
C ASN A 46 -9.45 -2.64 -3.48
N GLY A 47 -10.04 -2.12 -4.56
CA GLY A 47 -11.48 -1.90 -4.71
C GLY A 47 -12.17 -3.06 -5.43
N GLN A 48 -13.27 -2.74 -6.12
CA GLN A 48 -13.97 -3.71 -6.96
C GLN A 48 -13.20 -3.95 -8.27
N GLY A 49 -13.23 -5.20 -8.76
CA GLY A 49 -12.49 -5.59 -9.96
C GLY A 49 -10.99 -5.39 -9.80
N ASP A 50 -10.39 -4.67 -10.75
CA ASP A 50 -8.94 -4.39 -10.77
C ASP A 50 -8.59 -2.97 -10.26
N ASP A 51 -9.53 -2.29 -9.63
CA ASP A 51 -9.31 -0.95 -9.10
C ASP A 51 -8.43 -1.01 -7.84
N VAL A 52 -7.54 -0.02 -7.73
CA VAL A 52 -6.74 0.23 -6.54
C VAL A 52 -7.16 1.58 -5.99
N VAL A 53 -7.89 1.57 -4.88
CA VAL A 53 -8.43 2.78 -4.24
C VAL A 53 -7.28 3.60 -3.66
N LEU A 54 -6.29 2.93 -3.08
CA LEU A 54 -5.09 3.56 -2.54
C LEU A 54 -3.88 2.67 -2.81
N HIS A 55 -2.89 3.23 -3.49
CA HIS A 55 -1.57 2.66 -3.70
C HIS A 55 -0.56 3.49 -2.93
N VAL A 56 0.12 2.87 -1.97
CA VAL A 56 1.24 3.48 -1.24
C VAL A 56 2.51 2.81 -1.69
N ASN A 57 3.42 3.56 -2.32
CA ASN A 57 4.68 3.05 -2.83
C ASN A 57 5.85 3.89 -2.32
N PRO A 58 6.45 3.49 -1.20
CA PRO A 58 7.75 4.01 -0.79
C PRO A 58 8.80 3.66 -1.84
N ARG A 59 9.48 4.68 -2.36
CA ARG A 59 10.61 4.55 -3.30
C ARG A 59 11.85 5.03 -2.56
N PHE A 60 12.76 4.11 -2.26
CA PHE A 60 14.02 4.37 -1.55
C PHE A 60 15.23 4.34 -2.49
N LYS A 61 15.20 5.09 -3.59
CA LYS A 61 16.30 5.17 -4.56
C LYS A 61 17.30 6.26 -4.16
N PHE A 62 18.54 6.16 -4.64
CA PHE A 62 19.64 7.05 -4.27
C PHE A 62 19.31 8.55 -4.48
N LEU A 63 18.43 8.87 -5.43
CA LEU A 63 17.98 10.23 -5.76
C LEU A 63 16.48 10.46 -5.53
N GLU A 64 15.74 9.43 -5.10
CA GLU A 64 14.29 9.49 -4.88
C GLU A 64 14.04 8.87 -3.50
N ASP A 65 13.97 9.72 -2.48
CA ASP A 65 13.44 9.39 -1.16
C ASP A 65 12.03 9.98 -1.09
N THR A 66 11.06 9.20 -1.57
CA THR A 66 9.69 9.70 -1.80
C THR A 66 8.69 8.59 -1.55
N ILE A 67 7.62 8.91 -0.85
CA ILE A 67 6.41 8.10 -0.81
C ILE A 67 5.51 8.58 -1.94
N VAL A 68 5.21 7.67 -2.87
CA VAL A 68 4.25 7.91 -3.94
C VAL A 68 2.90 7.35 -3.54
N LEU A 69 1.89 8.21 -3.59
CA LEU A 69 0.49 7.85 -3.45
C LEU A 69 -0.17 7.91 -4.83
N ASN A 70 -1.01 6.94 -5.13
CA ASN A 70 -1.79 6.92 -6.37
C ASN A 70 -3.09 6.13 -6.19
N ASN A 71 -3.96 6.17 -7.18
CA ASN A 71 -5.07 5.25 -7.37
C ASN A 71 -5.04 4.68 -8.79
N ARG A 72 -5.58 3.46 -8.97
CA ARG A 72 -5.82 2.87 -10.29
C ARG A 72 -7.31 2.75 -10.49
N SER A 73 -7.82 3.45 -11.50
CA SER A 73 -9.23 3.48 -11.88
C SER A 73 -9.34 3.55 -13.40
N TYR A 74 -10.45 3.10 -13.98
CA TYR A 74 -10.63 3.08 -15.44
C TYR A 74 -9.46 2.37 -16.16
N ALA A 75 -9.00 1.26 -15.59
CA ALA A 75 -7.87 0.44 -16.05
C ALA A 75 -6.49 1.13 -16.08
N GLY A 76 -6.35 2.35 -15.55
CA GLY A 76 -5.09 3.11 -15.58
C GLY A 76 -4.68 3.71 -14.24
N TRP A 77 -3.38 3.90 -14.05
CA TRP A 77 -2.85 4.69 -12.94
C TRP A 77 -3.18 6.17 -13.14
N GLN A 78 -3.61 6.81 -12.06
CA GLN A 78 -3.92 8.24 -12.09
C GLN A 78 -2.67 9.07 -11.79
N LYS A 79 -2.86 10.38 -11.56
CA LYS A 79 -1.79 11.31 -11.24
C LYS A 79 -1.17 10.96 -9.88
N GLU A 80 0.15 10.78 -9.86
CA GLU A 80 0.90 10.53 -8.63
C GLU A 80 0.89 11.76 -7.70
N GLU A 81 0.65 11.52 -6.42
CA GLU A 81 0.98 12.42 -5.33
C GLU A 81 2.31 11.98 -4.69
N ARG A 82 3.21 12.93 -4.43
CA ARG A 82 4.60 12.64 -4.05
C ARG A 82 4.96 13.37 -2.76
N HIS A 83 5.25 12.59 -1.72
CA HIS A 83 5.65 13.10 -0.41
C HIS A 83 7.13 12.80 -0.18
N ARG A 84 7.94 13.85 -0.09
CA ARG A 84 9.37 13.76 0.23
C ARG A 84 9.58 14.05 1.70
N ASN A 85 10.52 13.35 2.32
CA ASN A 85 11.03 13.77 3.61
C ASN A 85 11.83 15.08 3.37
N LYS A 86 11.44 16.17 4.02
CA LYS A 86 12.14 17.46 3.93
C LYS A 86 13.07 17.61 5.11
#